data_AF-A0A8J8B0A6-F1
#
_entry.id   AF-A0A8J8B0A6-F1
#
_cell.length_a   1.000
_cell.length_b   1.000
_cell.length_c   1.000
_cell.angle_alpha   90.00
_cell.angle_beta   90.00
_cell.angle_gamma   90.00
#
_symmetry.space_group_name_H-M   'P 1'
#
loop_
_entity.id
_entity.type
_entity.pdbx_description
1 polymer ?
#
loop_
_entity_poly.entity_id
_entity_poly.type
_entity_poly.pdbx_seq_one_letter_code
_entity_poly.pdbx_strand_id
1 'polypeptide(L)'
;MGCWGITAFESDAGLDAKGFIRENLPEDGKLELEKILEGLQHDAWNAPPDVMNAESHTSPMALAEIIVKFLDREVDSLDNAGAWAEKEKKFGAVTSFTATREVVRWLRDYLCDTLNYAMKGAEERRKWGGWFQKKDWHAWQNHMAVLIGRLDGVLSAEGQSLVLFSKAEPNEKQETDMGMTMQQSI
;
A
#
# COMPACT_ATOMS: atom_id res chain seq x y z
N MET A 1 18.72 12.06 16.25
CA MET A 1 18.90 10.74 15.60
C MET A 1 18.59 10.95 14.13
N GLY A 2 19.47 10.52 13.22
CA GLY A 2 19.18 10.61 11.78
C GLY A 2 18.28 9.48 11.30
N CYS A 3 17.73 9.61 10.09
CA CYS A 3 16.85 8.59 9.52
C CYS A 3 17.62 7.37 8.99
N TRP A 4 17.04 6.19 9.17
CA TRP A 4 17.49 4.88 8.67
C TRP A 4 16.34 4.23 7.90
N GLY A 5 16.66 3.45 6.85
CA GLY A 5 15.67 2.87 5.94
C GLY A 5 15.26 3.86 4.84
N ILE A 6 14.99 3.37 3.62
CA ILE A 6 14.51 4.18 2.49
C ILE A 6 12.99 4.07 2.36
N THR A 7 12.46 2.91 2.71
CA THR A 7 11.04 2.57 2.65
C THR A 7 10.40 2.69 4.03
N ALA A 8 9.09 2.92 4.07
CA ALA A 8 8.36 2.90 5.33
C ALA A 8 8.45 1.53 6.02
N PHE A 9 8.50 0.43 5.26
CA PHE A 9 8.70 -0.93 5.80
C PHE A 9 10.05 -1.18 6.47
N GLU A 10 11.01 -0.26 6.38
CA GLU A 10 12.29 -0.31 7.10
C GLU A 10 12.29 0.57 8.36
N SER A 11 11.12 1.10 8.74
CA SER A 11 10.93 1.97 9.89
C SER A 11 9.87 1.44 10.85
N ASP A 12 10.01 1.76 12.14
CA ASP A 12 9.02 1.39 13.15
C ASP A 12 7.64 1.95 12.80
N ALA A 13 7.56 3.24 12.44
CA ALA A 13 6.28 3.89 12.07
C ALA A 13 5.57 3.20 10.89
N GLY A 14 6.32 2.77 9.87
CA GLY A 14 5.72 2.07 8.74
C GLY A 14 5.38 0.60 9.02
N LEU A 15 6.16 -0.08 9.88
CA LEU A 15 5.86 -1.43 10.34
C LEU A 15 4.63 -1.46 11.25
N ASP A 16 4.48 -0.47 12.13
CA ASP A 16 3.31 -0.28 12.98
C ASP A 16 2.07 -0.05 12.12
N ALA A 17 2.14 0.83 11.12
CA ALA A 17 1.04 1.07 10.19
C ALA A 17 0.69 -0.20 9.40
N LYS A 18 1.68 -0.95 8.91
CA LYS A 18 1.46 -2.26 8.26
C LYS A 18 0.76 -3.25 9.20
N GLY A 19 1.18 -3.29 10.46
CA GLY A 19 0.57 -4.12 11.51
C GLY A 19 -0.89 -3.74 11.74
N PHE A 20 -1.16 -2.46 11.94
CA PHE A 20 -2.51 -1.92 12.11
C PHE A 20 -3.42 -2.30 10.94
N ILE A 21 -2.97 -2.09 9.70
CA ILE A 21 -3.75 -2.42 8.50
C ILE A 21 -4.03 -3.92 8.46
N ARG A 22 -3.02 -4.75 8.77
CA ARG A 22 -3.15 -6.21 8.80
C ARG A 22 -4.24 -6.66 9.78
N GLU A 23 -4.21 -6.15 11.01
CA GLU A 23 -5.18 -6.49 12.04
C GLU A 23 -6.61 -6.11 11.65
N ASN A 24 -6.75 -5.03 10.87
CA ASN A 24 -8.02 -4.50 10.38
C ASN A 24 -8.41 -5.02 8.98
N LEU A 25 -7.72 -6.02 8.43
CA LEU A 25 -8.13 -6.63 7.17
C LEU A 25 -9.54 -7.22 7.28
N PRO A 26 -10.41 -7.01 6.27
CA PRO A 26 -11.78 -7.50 6.29
C PRO A 26 -11.84 -9.01 6.03
N GLU A 27 -12.78 -9.69 6.69
CA GLU A 27 -12.93 -11.15 6.58
C GLU A 27 -13.45 -11.61 5.20
N ASP A 28 -14.20 -10.74 4.51
CA ASP A 28 -14.72 -11.02 3.16
C ASP A 28 -13.68 -10.78 2.05
N GLY A 29 -12.47 -10.35 2.41
CA GLY A 29 -11.38 -10.06 1.50
C GLY A 29 -11.56 -8.81 0.65
N LYS A 30 -12.59 -7.99 0.93
CA LYS A 30 -12.88 -6.76 0.17
C LYS A 30 -12.34 -5.53 0.89
N LEU A 31 -11.13 -5.15 0.53
CA LEU A 31 -10.44 -4.03 1.13
C LEU A 31 -10.85 -2.70 0.46
N GLU A 32 -11.09 -1.67 1.27
CA GLU A 32 -11.44 -0.32 0.81
C GLU A 32 -10.43 0.67 1.39
N LEU A 33 -9.80 1.47 0.52
CA LEU A 33 -8.73 2.39 0.93
C LEU A 33 -9.23 3.47 1.90
N GLU A 34 -10.47 3.92 1.71
CA GLU A 34 -11.16 4.92 2.53
C GLU A 34 -11.18 4.47 3.99
N LYS A 35 -11.63 3.22 4.22
CA LYS A 35 -11.76 2.64 5.55
C LYS A 35 -10.40 2.47 6.23
N ILE A 36 -9.38 2.10 5.47
CA ILE A 36 -8.01 2.02 5.99
C ILE A 36 -7.54 3.40 6.42
N LEU A 37 -7.69 4.40 5.56
CA LEU A 37 -7.24 5.75 5.86
C LEU A 37 -7.98 6.35 7.05
N GLU A 38 -9.30 6.20 7.12
CA GLU A 38 -10.11 6.60 8.28
C GLU A 38 -9.62 5.91 9.56
N GLY A 39 -9.35 4.61 9.50
CA GLY A 39 -8.80 3.85 10.62
C GLY A 39 -7.46 4.41 11.10
N LEU A 40 -6.54 4.69 10.18
CA LEU A 40 -5.24 5.29 10.51
C LEU A 40 -5.41 6.67 11.13
N GLN A 41 -6.27 7.53 10.57
CA GLN A 41 -6.52 8.89 11.08
C GLN A 41 -7.12 8.92 12.49
N HIS A 42 -7.88 7.89 12.87
CA HIS A 42 -8.48 7.77 14.19
C HIS A 42 -7.61 7.03 15.21
N ASP A 43 -6.54 6.36 14.76
CA ASP A 43 -5.62 5.65 15.63
C ASP A 43 -4.63 6.61 16.30
N ALA A 44 -4.46 6.49 17.62
CA ALA A 44 -3.61 7.40 18.39
C ALA A 44 -2.12 7.26 18.06
N TRP A 45 -1.70 6.10 17.52
CA TRP A 45 -0.30 5.80 17.22
C TRP A 45 0.03 5.97 15.74
N ASN A 46 -0.90 5.58 14.86
CA ASN A 46 -0.73 5.54 13.42
C ASN A 46 -1.34 6.74 12.70
N ALA A 47 -1.89 7.73 13.42
CA ALA A 47 -2.40 8.97 12.83
C ALA A 47 -1.33 9.63 11.94
N PRO A 48 -1.67 10.01 10.71
CA PRO A 48 -0.76 10.76 9.83
C PRO A 48 -0.26 12.04 10.52
N PRO A 49 1.06 12.24 10.68
CA PRO A 49 1.59 13.48 11.23
C PRO A 49 1.38 14.64 10.25
N ASP A 50 1.47 15.88 10.77
CA ASP A 50 1.42 17.08 9.94
C ASP A 50 2.57 17.08 8.91
N VAL A 51 2.25 17.34 7.64
CA VAL A 51 3.23 17.36 6.53
C VAL A 51 4.38 18.36 6.76
N MET A 52 4.14 19.43 7.53
CA MET A 52 5.17 20.42 7.90
C MET A 52 6.24 19.85 8.83
N ASN A 53 5.95 18.76 9.56
CA ASN A 53 6.96 18.05 10.35
C ASN A 53 8.01 17.37 9.46
N ALA A 54 7.68 17.14 8.18
CA ALA A 54 8.56 16.56 7.18
C ALA A 54 9.16 15.21 7.63
N GLU A 55 8.35 14.38 8.29
CA GLU A 55 8.76 13.07 8.74
C GLU A 55 9.03 12.15 7.55
N SER A 56 10.16 11.45 7.60
CA SER A 56 10.62 10.63 6.47
C SER A 56 9.81 9.36 6.29
N HIS A 57 9.33 8.76 7.37
CA HIS A 57 8.50 7.56 7.31
C HIS A 57 7.21 7.81 8.09
N THR A 58 6.08 7.53 7.46
CA THR A 58 4.75 7.85 7.98
C THR A 58 3.77 6.75 7.61
N SER A 59 2.63 6.67 8.32
CA SER A 59 1.59 5.71 7.98
C SER A 59 1.01 5.90 6.57
N PRO A 60 0.85 7.13 6.01
CA PRO A 60 0.47 7.28 4.60
C PRO A 60 1.54 6.76 3.63
N MET A 61 2.83 6.92 3.94
CA MET A 61 3.90 6.34 3.11
C MET A 61 3.84 4.82 3.09
N ALA A 62 3.64 4.18 4.24
CA ALA A 62 3.44 2.72 4.33
C ALA A 62 2.19 2.27 3.56
N LEU A 63 1.09 3.03 3.67
CA LEU A 63 -0.13 2.75 2.93
C LEU A 63 0.08 2.83 1.41
N ALA A 64 0.83 3.83 0.93
CA ALA A 64 1.19 3.94 -0.48
C ALA A 64 2.07 2.79 -0.96
N GLU A 65 3.04 2.35 -0.14
CA GLU A 65 3.84 1.15 -0.45
C GLU A 65 2.98 -0.12 -0.55
N ILE A 66 2.01 -0.30 0.36
CA ILE A 66 1.04 -1.40 0.30
C ILE A 66 0.23 -1.34 -1.00
N ILE A 67 -0.30 -0.16 -1.37
CA ILE A 67 -1.03 0.01 -2.65
C ILE A 67 -0.17 -0.41 -3.82
N VAL A 68 1.10 0.00 -3.87
CA VAL A 68 2.02 -0.38 -4.95
C VAL A 68 2.23 -1.89 -4.99
N LYS A 69 2.38 -2.55 -3.84
CA LYS A 69 2.46 -4.02 -3.78
C LYS A 69 1.22 -4.72 -4.31
N PHE A 70 0.03 -4.17 -4.07
CA PHE A 70 -1.20 -4.66 -4.68
C PHE A 70 -1.24 -4.44 -6.20
N LEU A 71 -0.86 -3.26 -6.67
CA LEU A 71 -0.79 -2.93 -8.11
C LEU A 71 0.20 -3.84 -8.86
N ASP A 72 1.34 -4.15 -8.24
CA ASP A 72 2.39 -5.02 -8.79
C ASP A 72 2.10 -6.51 -8.62
N ARG A 73 0.98 -6.88 -7.98
CA ARG A 73 0.61 -8.27 -7.65
C ARG A 73 1.66 -8.99 -6.79
N GLU A 74 2.38 -8.23 -5.97
CA GLU A 74 3.39 -8.73 -5.02
C GLU A 74 2.84 -8.78 -3.59
N VAL A 75 1.52 -9.00 -3.44
CA VAL A 75 0.82 -8.90 -2.15
C VAL A 75 1.37 -9.87 -1.10
N ASP A 76 1.79 -11.07 -1.53
CA ASP A 76 2.33 -12.09 -0.63
C ASP A 76 3.64 -11.64 0.06
N SER A 77 4.35 -10.66 -0.52
CA SER A 77 5.56 -10.09 0.10
C SER A 77 5.27 -9.22 1.33
N LEU A 78 4.01 -8.83 1.54
CA LEU A 78 3.60 -8.07 2.73
C LEU A 78 3.41 -8.95 3.97
N ASP A 79 3.20 -10.26 3.77
CA ASP A 79 2.93 -11.21 4.83
C ASP A 79 4.21 -11.61 5.56
N ASN A 80 4.13 -11.67 6.89
CA ASN A 80 5.25 -12.07 7.72
C ASN A 80 5.47 -13.59 7.58
N ALA A 81 6.73 -14.01 7.52
CA ALA A 81 7.10 -15.42 7.47
C ALA A 81 7.40 -15.97 8.87
N GLY A 82 6.91 -17.19 9.16
CA GLY A 82 7.23 -17.94 10.37
C GLY A 82 6.00 -18.47 11.13
N ALA A 83 6.22 -19.45 12.00
CA ALA A 83 5.16 -20.13 12.74
C ALA A 83 4.33 -19.19 13.64
N TRP A 84 4.93 -18.09 14.12
CA TRP A 84 4.25 -17.08 14.94
C TRP A 84 3.25 -16.24 14.13
N ALA A 85 3.44 -16.12 12.81
CA ALA A 85 2.58 -15.36 11.91
C ALA A 85 1.46 -16.20 11.26
N GLU A 86 1.35 -17.50 11.57
CA GLU A 86 0.34 -18.39 10.98
C GLU A 86 -1.10 -17.97 11.33
N LYS A 87 -1.29 -17.33 12.49
CA LYS A 87 -2.59 -16.86 12.98
C LYS A 87 -2.90 -15.42 12.57
N GLU A 88 -1.94 -14.72 11.98
CA GLU A 88 -2.16 -13.35 11.51
C GLU A 88 -3.07 -13.34 10.28
N LYS A 89 -3.90 -12.31 10.16
CA LYS A 89 -4.59 -12.03 8.90
C LYS A 89 -3.55 -11.78 7.80
N LYS A 90 -3.82 -12.27 6.59
CA LYS A 90 -2.86 -12.22 5.49
C LYS A 90 -3.35 -11.27 4.40
N PHE A 91 -2.45 -10.43 3.89
CA PHE A 91 -2.75 -9.60 2.72
C PHE A 91 -3.04 -10.47 1.49
N GLY A 92 -2.45 -11.67 1.38
CA GLY A 92 -2.78 -12.63 0.33
C GLY A 92 -4.22 -13.18 0.36
N ALA A 93 -4.96 -12.96 1.46
CA ALA A 93 -6.39 -13.29 1.57
C ALA A 93 -7.31 -12.23 0.94
N VAL A 94 -6.78 -11.03 0.65
CA VAL A 94 -7.54 -9.97 -0.01
C VAL A 94 -7.87 -10.40 -1.45
N THR A 95 -9.15 -10.34 -1.80
CA THR A 95 -9.68 -10.72 -3.12
C THR A 95 -9.96 -9.51 -3.99
N SER A 96 -10.30 -8.36 -3.39
CA SER A 96 -10.44 -7.09 -4.10
C SER A 96 -9.95 -5.93 -3.24
N PHE A 97 -9.32 -4.95 -3.87
CA PHE A 97 -8.94 -3.69 -3.24
C PHE A 97 -9.45 -2.54 -4.09
N THR A 98 -10.31 -1.70 -3.51
CA THR A 98 -10.91 -0.54 -4.18
C THR A 98 -10.57 0.76 -3.47
N ALA A 99 -10.69 1.86 -4.20
CA ALA A 99 -10.56 3.20 -3.67
C ALA A 99 -11.46 4.19 -4.42
N THR A 100 -11.83 5.25 -3.75
CA THR A 100 -12.35 6.50 -4.30
C THR A 100 -11.20 7.34 -4.80
N ARG A 101 -11.48 8.18 -5.79
CA ARG A 101 -10.47 9.07 -6.35
C ARG A 101 -10.02 10.12 -5.34
N GLU A 102 -10.93 10.54 -4.48
CA GLU A 102 -10.71 11.53 -3.42
C GLU A 102 -9.62 11.05 -2.45
N VAL A 103 -9.70 9.79 -2.00
CA VAL A 103 -8.72 9.24 -1.06
C VAL A 103 -7.37 9.00 -1.71
N VAL A 104 -7.33 8.53 -2.96
CA VAL A 104 -6.04 8.40 -3.68
C VAL A 104 -5.38 9.76 -3.90
N ARG A 105 -6.17 10.81 -4.21
CA ARG A 105 -5.65 12.19 -4.31
C ARG A 105 -5.12 12.68 -2.98
N TRP A 106 -5.87 12.51 -1.89
CA TRP A 106 -5.42 12.90 -0.56
C TRP A 106 -4.08 12.25 -0.22
N LEU A 107 -3.95 10.95 -0.48
CA LEU A 107 -2.72 10.22 -0.22
C LEU A 107 -1.54 10.73 -1.07
N ARG A 108 -1.79 10.96 -2.36
CA ARG A 108 -0.80 11.55 -3.27
C ARG A 108 -0.33 12.91 -2.75
N ASP A 109 -1.28 13.79 -2.47
CA ASP A 109 -1.01 15.19 -2.10
C ASP A 109 -0.27 15.26 -0.76
N TYR A 110 -0.64 14.39 0.20
CA TYR A 110 0.10 14.22 1.45
C TYR A 110 1.58 13.89 1.20
N LEU A 111 1.89 12.89 0.36
CA LEU A 111 3.28 12.52 0.06
C LEU A 111 4.03 13.64 -0.68
N CYS A 112 3.37 14.33 -1.60
CA CYS A 112 3.93 15.51 -2.28
C CYS A 112 4.30 16.60 -1.29
N ASP A 113 3.39 16.94 -0.38
CA ASP A 113 3.59 18.00 0.60
C ASP A 113 4.69 17.63 1.59
N THR A 114 4.69 16.42 2.13
CA THR A 114 5.76 15.91 3.01
C THR A 114 7.13 16.00 2.33
N LEU A 115 7.23 15.57 1.06
CA LEU A 115 8.48 15.65 0.29
C LEU A 115 8.92 17.11 0.09
N ASN A 116 8.00 18.00 -0.27
CA ASN A 116 8.27 19.42 -0.48
C ASN A 116 8.76 20.11 0.80
N TYR A 117 8.12 19.85 1.94
CA TYR A 117 8.54 20.39 3.24
C TYR A 117 9.89 19.81 3.68
N ALA A 118 10.15 18.53 3.43
CA ALA A 118 11.44 17.92 3.71
C ALA A 118 12.58 18.55 2.88
N MET A 119 12.33 18.84 1.60
CA MET A 119 13.29 19.53 0.72
C MET A 119 13.59 20.94 1.22
N LYS A 120 12.55 21.74 1.52
CA LYS A 120 12.71 23.10 2.07
C LYS A 120 13.49 23.08 3.40
N GLY A 121 13.15 22.17 4.31
CA GLY A 121 13.85 22.03 5.59
C GLY A 121 15.33 21.65 5.44
N ALA A 122 15.66 20.87 4.40
CA ALA A 122 17.03 20.49 4.09
C ALA A 122 17.88 21.66 3.56
N GLU A 123 17.27 22.58 2.82
CA GLU A 123 17.92 23.80 2.33
C GLU A 123 18.17 24.81 3.46
N GLU A 124 17.22 24.94 4.39
CA GLU A 124 17.26 26.00 5.39
C GLU A 124 18.05 25.65 6.66
N ARG A 125 17.98 24.40 7.15
CA ARG A 125 18.37 24.12 8.57
C ARG A 125 19.04 22.78 8.83
N ARG A 126 18.77 21.74 8.04
CA ARG A 126 19.25 20.37 8.32
C ARG A 126 19.96 19.79 7.11
N LYS A 127 21.27 19.57 7.21
CA LYS A 127 22.05 18.90 6.17
C LYS A 127 21.36 17.57 5.80
N TRP A 128 20.90 17.47 4.55
CA TRP A 128 20.20 16.31 4.00
C TRP A 128 18.91 15.93 4.75
N GLY A 129 18.16 16.91 5.26
CA GLY A 129 16.87 16.65 5.92
C GLY A 129 16.97 15.89 7.25
N GLY A 130 18.18 15.76 7.81
CA GLY A 130 18.42 14.96 9.02
C GLY A 130 18.89 13.52 8.75
N TRP A 131 19.14 13.16 7.49
CA TRP A 131 19.69 11.85 7.13
C TRP A 131 21.20 11.77 7.40
N PHE A 132 21.68 10.57 7.72
CA PHE A 132 23.11 10.34 7.98
C PHE A 132 23.97 10.42 6.72
N GLN A 133 23.45 9.96 5.58
CA GLN A 133 24.17 9.97 4.30
C GLN A 133 23.34 10.69 3.23
N LYS A 134 24.01 11.52 2.43
CA LYS A 134 23.41 12.20 1.27
C LYS A 134 22.77 11.22 0.28
N LYS A 135 23.39 10.06 0.09
CA LYS A 135 22.90 9.02 -0.85
C LYS A 135 21.53 8.48 -0.39
N ASP A 136 21.35 8.28 0.91
CA ASP A 136 20.13 7.73 1.49
C ASP A 136 19.01 8.77 1.43
N TRP A 137 19.33 10.04 1.70
CA TRP A 137 18.42 11.17 1.47
C TRP A 137 17.90 11.24 0.03
N HIS A 138 18.78 11.06 -0.97
CA HIS A 138 18.36 11.05 -2.38
C HIS A 138 17.58 9.78 -2.75
N ALA A 139 17.98 8.62 -2.22
CA ALA A 139 17.26 7.38 -2.44
C ALA A 139 15.82 7.47 -1.90
N TRP A 140 15.63 8.05 -0.71
CA TRP A 140 14.31 8.30 -0.13
C TRP A 140 13.48 9.29 -0.98
N GLN A 141 14.06 10.40 -1.43
CA GLN A 141 13.36 11.33 -2.34
C GLN A 141 12.91 10.64 -3.64
N ASN A 142 13.79 9.83 -4.22
CA ASN A 142 13.45 9.06 -5.42
C ASN A 142 12.34 8.06 -5.16
N HIS A 143 12.36 7.38 -4.01
CA HIS A 143 11.31 6.45 -3.61
C HIS A 143 9.96 7.15 -3.42
N MET A 144 9.93 8.29 -2.73
CA MET A 144 8.74 9.14 -2.60
C MET A 144 8.20 9.58 -3.97
N ALA A 145 9.08 10.03 -4.87
CA ALA A 145 8.68 10.42 -6.23
C ALA A 145 8.10 9.24 -7.03
N VAL A 146 8.64 8.03 -6.87
CA VAL A 146 8.09 6.81 -7.47
C VAL A 146 6.70 6.52 -6.91
N LEU A 147 6.50 6.54 -5.59
CA LEU A 147 5.19 6.32 -4.98
C LEU A 147 4.15 7.33 -5.48
N ILE A 148 4.50 8.62 -5.50
CA ILE A 148 3.66 9.70 -6.04
C ILE A 148 3.28 9.42 -7.49
N GLY A 149 4.26 9.07 -8.33
CA GLY A 149 4.02 8.74 -9.74
C GLY A 149 3.12 7.51 -9.95
N ARG A 150 3.21 6.50 -9.07
CA ARG A 150 2.32 5.34 -9.08
C ARG A 150 0.88 5.75 -8.75
N LEU A 151 0.68 6.63 -7.76
CA LEU A 151 -0.64 7.16 -7.41
C LEU A 151 -1.21 8.07 -8.51
N ASP A 152 -0.38 8.88 -9.18
CA ASP A 152 -0.78 9.65 -10.37
C ASP A 152 -1.25 8.73 -11.51
N GLY A 153 -0.57 7.59 -11.71
CA GLY A 153 -1.00 6.57 -12.67
C GLY A 153 -2.39 5.99 -12.35
N VAL A 154 -2.65 5.69 -11.08
CA VAL A 154 -3.97 5.26 -10.60
C VAL A 154 -5.03 6.35 -10.83
N LEU A 155 -4.70 7.60 -10.54
CA LEU A 155 -5.61 8.75 -10.74
C LEU A 155 -5.88 9.08 -12.21
N SER A 156 -5.06 8.56 -13.13
CA SER A 156 -5.25 8.75 -14.58
C SER A 156 -6.30 7.79 -15.15
N ALA A 157 -6.68 6.74 -14.42
CA ALA A 157 -7.75 5.83 -14.83
C ALA A 157 -9.14 6.52 -14.80
N GLU A 158 -10.06 6.11 -15.67
CA GLU A 158 -11.43 6.64 -15.75
C GLU A 158 -12.37 6.01 -14.69
N GLY A 159 -13.43 6.71 -14.28
CA GLY A 159 -14.47 6.20 -13.36
C GLY A 159 -14.32 6.63 -11.89
N GLN A 160 -15.41 6.94 -11.17
CA GLN A 160 -15.31 7.49 -9.80
C GLN A 160 -14.73 6.51 -8.77
N SER A 161 -15.00 5.22 -8.91
CA SER A 161 -14.39 4.16 -8.12
C SER A 161 -13.25 3.50 -8.90
N LEU A 162 -12.12 3.34 -8.23
CA LEU A 162 -10.87 2.81 -8.76
C LEU A 162 -10.65 1.40 -8.21
N VAL A 163 -10.37 0.46 -9.11
CA VAL A 163 -9.98 -0.91 -8.74
C VAL A 163 -8.46 -0.97 -8.69
N LEU A 164 -7.91 -1.05 -7.48
CA LEU A 164 -6.48 -1.18 -7.23
C LEU A 164 -6.00 -2.63 -7.38
N PHE A 165 -6.86 -3.58 -7.03
CA PHE A 165 -6.59 -5.00 -7.17
C PHE A 165 -7.88 -5.82 -7.27
N SER A 166 -7.83 -6.88 -8.07
CA SER A 166 -8.85 -7.93 -8.08
C SER A 166 -8.19 -9.26 -8.44
N LYS A 167 -8.45 -10.28 -7.61
CA LYS A 167 -8.06 -11.67 -7.87
C LYS A 167 -9.07 -12.24 -8.86
N ALA A 168 -8.64 -12.51 -10.10
CA ALA A 168 -9.52 -13.12 -11.09
C ALA A 168 -10.04 -14.47 -10.56
N GLU A 169 -11.34 -14.73 -10.72
CA GLU A 169 -11.88 -16.06 -10.42
C GLU A 169 -11.21 -17.11 -11.31
N PRO A 170 -10.87 -18.30 -10.79
CA PRO A 170 -10.50 -19.41 -11.64
C PRO A 170 -11.70 -19.75 -12.52
N ASN A 171 -11.59 -19.49 -13.82
CA ASN A 171 -12.54 -19.95 -14.83
C ASN A 171 -12.83 -21.43 -14.58
N GLU A 172 -14.04 -21.76 -14.12
CA GLU A 172 -14.54 -23.13 -14.14
C GLU A 172 -14.41 -23.61 -15.59
N LYS A 173 -13.52 -24.58 -15.79
CA LYS A 173 -13.39 -25.27 -17.07
C LYS A 173 -14.76 -25.84 -17.36
N GLN A 174 -15.38 -25.41 -18.45
CA GLN A 174 -16.57 -26.04 -19.02
C GLN A 174 -16.30 -27.54 -19.13
N GLU A 175 -16.90 -28.33 -18.25
CA GLU A 175 -17.14 -29.74 -18.46
C GLU A 175 -17.99 -29.86 -19.72
N THR A 176 -17.33 -30.16 -20.82
CA THR A 176 -18.01 -30.65 -22.01
C THR A 176 -18.38 -32.09 -21.72
N ASP A 177 -19.58 -32.25 -21.18
CA ASP A 177 -20.37 -33.47 -21.21
C ASP A 177 -20.46 -33.96 -22.66
N MET A 178 -19.59 -34.89 -23.04
CA MET A 178 -19.82 -35.78 -24.17
C MET A 178 -20.29 -37.11 -23.62
N GLY A 179 -21.58 -37.17 -23.32
CA GLY A 179 -22.33 -38.40 -23.25
C GLY A 179 -22.10 -39.23 -24.52
N MET A 180 -21.27 -40.27 -24.41
CA MET A 180 -21.28 -41.37 -25.36
C MET A 180 -22.41 -42.32 -24.99
N THR A 181 -23.56 -42.05 -25.60
CA THR A 181 -24.72 -42.93 -25.66
C THR A 181 -24.28 -44.33 -26.11
N MET A 182 -24.56 -45.32 -25.27
CA MET A 182 -24.51 -46.73 -25.66
C MET A 182 -25.49 -46.98 -26.82
N GLN A 183 -24.99 -47.47 -27.95
CA GLN A 183 -25.81 -48.17 -28.93
C GLN A 183 -25.50 -49.67 -28.88
N GLN A 184 -26.44 -50.41 -28.30
CA GLN A 184 -26.68 -51.82 -28.60
C GLN A 184 -27.47 -51.92 -29.91
N SER A 185 -27.14 -52.92 -30.74
CA SER A 185 -27.89 -53.59 -31.83
C SER A 185 -26.86 -54.00 -32.91
N ILE A 186 -26.67 -55.24 -33.36
CA ILE A 186 -27.44 -56.49 -33.41
C ILE A 186 -26.45 -57.65 -33.22
#